data_AF-A0A839TMY3-F1
#
_entry.id   AF-A0A839TMY3-F1
#
_cell.length_a   1.000
_cell.length_b   1.000
_cell.length_c   1.000
_cell.angle_alpha   90.00
_cell.angle_beta   90.00
_cell.angle_gamma   90.00
#
_symmetry.space_group_name_H-M   'P 1'
#
loop_
_entity.id
_entity.type
_entity.pdbx_description
1 polymer ?
#
loop_
_entity_poly.entity_id
_entity_poly.type
_entity_poly.pdbx_seq_one_letter_code
_entity_poly.pdbx_strand_id
1 'polypeptide(L)'
;MDKIVDRYYLLKQRQRETEQELKQLREEITAFCEKQQAEQLEIGAYKVKLVAQTRKEYDDQKLYEALPDPDLWRLMSKADGSKISSLVRLRVIPEERLENTYEVKQIKLLHVDKI
;
A
#
# COMPACT_ATOMS: atom_id res chain seq x y z
N MET A 1 -16.53 -2.62 -30.71
CA MET A 1 -15.68 -2.99 -29.55
C MET A 1 -14.33 -2.31 -29.61
N ASP A 2 -13.71 -2.20 -30.78
CA ASP A 2 -12.37 -1.61 -30.97
C ASP A 2 -12.20 -0.25 -30.29
N LYS A 3 -13.10 0.71 -30.52
CA LYS A 3 -13.05 2.03 -29.87
C LYS A 3 -13.08 1.98 -28.33
N ILE A 4 -13.75 0.98 -27.76
CA ILE A 4 -13.84 0.79 -26.29
C ILE A 4 -12.52 0.20 -25.77
N VAL A 5 -11.96 -0.79 -26.48
CA VAL A 5 -10.67 -1.40 -26.15
C VAL A 5 -9.53 -0.39 -26.27
N ASP A 6 -9.51 0.41 -27.34
CA ASP A 6 -8.54 1.49 -27.53
C ASP A 6 -8.61 2.53 -26.40
N ARG A 7 -9.83 2.96 -26.05
CA ARG A 7 -10.02 3.91 -24.94
C ARG A 7 -9.53 3.32 -23.62
N TYR A 8 -9.83 2.06 -23.34
CA TYR A 8 -9.35 1.38 -22.15
C TYR A 8 -7.82 1.31 -22.11
N TYR A 9 -7.18 0.93 -23.22
CA TYR A 9 -5.72 0.88 -23.32
C TYR A 9 -5.07 2.23 -23.04
N LEU A 10 -5.57 3.31 -23.66
CA LEU A 10 -5.06 4.66 -23.44
C LEU A 10 -5.23 5.12 -21.98
N LEU A 11 -6.37 4.79 -21.35
CA LEU A 11 -6.59 5.09 -19.94
C LEU A 11 -5.62 4.31 -19.04
N LYS A 12 -5.33 3.03 -19.35
CA LYS A 12 -4.33 2.24 -18.63
C LYS A 12 -2.92 2.80 -18.81
N GLN A 13 -2.58 3.32 -19.99
CA GLN A 13 -1.30 3.98 -20.21
C GLN A 13 -1.19 5.26 -19.37
N ARG A 14 -2.18 6.15 -19.45
CA ARG A 14 -2.23 7.38 -18.64
C ARG A 14 -2.19 7.09 -17.14
N GLN A 15 -2.90 6.05 -16.69
CA GLN A 15 -2.84 5.60 -15.30
C GLN A 15 -1.40 5.31 -14.88
N ARG A 16 -0.63 4.57 -15.69
CA ARG A 16 0.78 4.26 -15.38
C ARG A 16 1.64 5.52 -15.32
N GLU A 17 1.46 6.44 -16.27
CA GLU A 17 2.18 7.72 -16.32
C GLU A 17 1.88 8.57 -15.07
N THR A 18 0.60 8.71 -14.70
CA THR A 18 0.17 9.42 -13.48
C THR A 18 0.69 8.75 -12.22
N GLU A 19 0.66 7.41 -12.13
CA GLU A 19 1.21 6.67 -10.98
C GLU A 19 2.72 6.91 -10.83
N GLN A 20 3.46 6.99 -11.94
CA GLN A 20 4.89 7.29 -11.93
C GLN A 20 5.18 8.72 -11.48
N GLU A 21 4.45 9.70 -12.00
CA GLU A 21 4.58 11.11 -11.61
C GLU A 21 4.24 11.32 -10.13
N LEU A 22 3.13 10.74 -9.65
CA LEU A 22 2.76 10.78 -8.23
C LEU A 22 3.82 10.17 -7.33
N LYS A 23 4.48 9.09 -7.78
CA LYS A 23 5.58 8.47 -7.04
C LYS A 23 6.77 9.43 -6.90
N GLN A 24 7.19 10.07 -7.99
CA GLN A 24 8.29 11.03 -7.99
C GLN A 24 7.98 12.22 -7.08
N LEU A 25 6.80 12.83 -7.22
CA LEU A 25 6.35 13.94 -6.37
C LEU A 25 6.32 13.55 -4.89
N ARG A 26 5.85 12.34 -4.56
CA ARG A 26 5.86 11.84 -3.19
C ARG A 26 7.27 11.73 -2.63
N GLU A 27 8.22 11.20 -3.41
CA GLU A 27 9.63 11.09 -2.99
C GLU A 27 10.22 12.47 -2.71
N GLU A 28 9.98 13.45 -3.60
CA GLU A 28 10.44 14.84 -3.43
C GLU A 28 9.84 15.51 -2.19
N ILE A 29 8.52 15.42 -2.00
CA ILE A 29 7.84 16.02 -0.84
C ILE A 29 8.31 15.37 0.46
N THR A 30 8.46 14.04 0.48
CA THR A 30 8.94 13.32 1.66
C THR A 30 10.37 13.75 2.01
N ALA A 31 11.26 13.80 1.02
CA ALA A 31 12.63 14.26 1.22
C ALA A 31 12.70 15.72 1.71
N PHE A 32 11.81 16.59 1.21
CA PHE A 32 11.69 17.96 1.71
C PHE A 32 11.26 18.01 3.18
N CYS A 33 10.23 17.25 3.57
CA CYS A 33 9.77 17.19 4.96
C CYS A 33 10.86 16.61 5.90
N GLU A 34 11.60 15.59 5.44
CA GLU A 34 12.71 15.00 6.19
C GLU A 34 13.86 15.98 6.41
N LYS A 35 14.22 16.78 5.40
CA LYS A 35 15.20 17.87 5.54
C LYS A 35 14.78 18.93 6.54
N GLN A 36 13.48 19.22 6.63
CA GLN A 36 12.92 20.19 7.59
C GLN A 36 12.70 19.58 8.98
N GLN A 37 12.91 18.26 9.15
CA GLN A 37 12.59 17.52 10.37
C GLN A 37 11.14 17.75 10.86
N ALA A 38 10.22 17.99 9.92
CA ALA A 38 8.84 18.33 10.20
C ALA A 38 7.90 17.20 9.78
N GLU A 39 7.05 16.75 10.72
CA GLU A 39 6.00 15.77 10.43
C GLU A 39 4.78 16.41 9.77
N GLN A 40 4.63 17.74 9.89
CA GLN A 40 3.53 18.49 9.30
C GLN A 40 4.01 19.87 8.88
N LEU A 41 3.61 20.31 7.68
CA LEU A 41 3.94 21.60 7.09
C LEU A 41 2.73 22.17 6.35
N GLU A 42 2.64 23.48 6.26
CA GLU A 42 1.72 24.18 5.36
C GLU A 42 2.53 24.76 4.19
N ILE A 43 2.15 24.39 2.98
CA ILE A 43 2.82 24.83 1.74
C ILE A 43 1.74 25.46 0.85
N GLY A 44 1.70 26.79 0.83
CA GLY A 44 0.67 27.54 0.11
C GLY A 44 -0.73 27.22 0.63
N ALA A 45 -1.60 26.69 -0.24
CA ALA A 45 -2.97 26.31 0.10
C ALA A 45 -3.11 24.83 0.53
N TYR A 46 -2.00 24.16 0.84
CA TYR A 46 -1.99 22.73 1.15
C TYR A 46 -1.37 22.47 2.51
N LYS A 47 -1.98 21.55 3.24
CA LYS A 47 -1.46 20.95 4.45
C LYS A 47 -0.83 19.61 4.10
N VAL A 48 0.47 19.49 4.38
CA VAL A 48 1.27 18.29 4.13
C VAL A 48 1.57 17.62 5.46
N LYS A 49 1.31 16.31 5.56
CA LYS A 49 1.59 15.53 6.77
C LYS A 49 2.28 14.21 6.42
N LEU A 50 3.37 13.91 7.10
CA LEU A 50 3.99 12.59 7.11
C LEU A 50 3.52 11.83 8.35
N VAL A 51 2.77 10.75 8.13
CA VAL A 51 2.27 9.89 9.20
C VAL A 51 3.11 8.62 9.24
N ALA A 52 3.75 8.35 10.37
CA ALA A 52 4.36 7.06 10.61
C ALA A 52 3.27 5.98 10.70
N GLN A 53 3.38 4.97 9.85
CA GLN A 53 2.52 3.80 9.87
C GLN A 53 3.37 2.55 9.95
N THR A 54 2.82 1.51 10.56
CA THR A 54 3.42 0.19 10.56
C THR A 54 2.77 -0.67 9.49
N ARG A 55 3.61 -1.22 8.62
CA ARG A 55 3.20 -2.17 7.58
C ARG A 55 3.74 -3.55 7.93
N LYS A 56 2.84 -4.53 7.97
CA LYS A 56 3.21 -5.95 8.05
C LYS A 56 3.69 -6.39 6.66
N GLU A 57 4.95 -6.77 6.54
CA GLU A 57 5.50 -7.44 5.37
C GLU A 57 5.57 -8.93 5.64
N TYR A 58 4.68 -9.67 5.00
CA TYR A 58 4.54 -11.10 5.19
C TYR A 58 5.57 -11.85 4.34
N ASP A 59 6.14 -12.89 4.93
CA ASP A 59 6.93 -13.90 4.23
C ASP A 59 5.98 -14.89 3.56
N ASP A 60 6.09 -15.04 2.24
CA ASP A 60 5.19 -15.88 1.46
C ASP A 60 5.19 -17.35 1.94
N GLN A 61 6.36 -17.88 2.29
CA GLN A 61 6.49 -19.26 2.72
C GLN A 61 5.87 -19.45 4.11
N LYS A 62 6.24 -18.59 5.08
CA LYS A 62 5.70 -18.69 6.44
C LYS A 62 4.18 -18.46 6.47
N LEU A 63 3.70 -17.52 5.65
CA LEU A 63 2.27 -17.24 5.53
C LEU A 63 1.55 -18.45 4.95
N TYR A 64 2.06 -19.06 3.88
CA TYR A 64 1.48 -20.26 3.28
C TYR A 64 1.36 -21.40 4.31
N GLU A 65 2.41 -21.66 5.08
CA GLU A 65 2.43 -22.69 6.14
C GLU A 65 1.43 -22.40 7.28
N ALA A 66 1.13 -21.13 7.55
CA ALA A 66 0.21 -20.70 8.59
C ALA A 66 -1.27 -20.71 8.17
N LEU A 67 -1.58 -20.83 6.87
CA LEU A 67 -2.95 -20.79 6.39
C LEU A 67 -3.74 -22.03 6.87
N PRO A 68 -5.02 -21.85 7.26
CA PRO A 68 -5.88 -22.98 7.65
C PRO A 68 -6.31 -23.84 6.44
N ASP A 69 -6.31 -23.26 5.25
CA ASP A 69 -6.74 -23.90 4.00
C ASP A 69 -5.79 -23.48 2.85
N PRO A 70 -5.13 -24.44 2.18
CA PRO A 70 -4.26 -24.17 1.03
C PRO A 70 -4.95 -23.47 -0.15
N ASP A 71 -6.27 -23.63 -0.33
CA ASP A 71 -6.99 -22.96 -1.42
C ASP A 71 -7.07 -21.43 -1.22
N LEU A 72 -6.94 -20.93 0.01
CA LEU A 72 -6.82 -19.49 0.29
C LEU A 72 -5.56 -18.89 -0.35
N TRP A 73 -4.46 -19.64 -0.36
CA TRP A 73 -3.23 -19.21 -1.03
C TRP A 73 -3.44 -19.04 -2.53
N ARG A 74 -4.19 -19.95 -3.16
CA ARG A 74 -4.46 -19.90 -4.61
C ARG A 74 -5.21 -18.63 -5.01
N LEU A 75 -6.13 -18.14 -4.17
CA LEU A 75 -6.87 -16.90 -4.37
C LEU A 75 -6.00 -15.64 -4.20
N MET A 76 -5.00 -15.72 -3.32
CA MET A 76 -4.11 -14.59 -3.05
C MET A 76 -2.94 -14.52 -4.05
N SER A 77 -2.41 -15.67 -4.46
CA SER A 77 -1.24 -15.92 -5.32
C SER A 77 0.11 -15.41 -4.79
N LYS A 78 0.10 -14.46 -3.85
CA LYS A 78 1.24 -13.93 -3.09
C LYS A 78 0.73 -13.26 -1.83
N ALA A 79 1.61 -12.98 -0.86
CA ALA A 79 1.23 -12.20 0.29
C ALA A 79 0.77 -10.79 -0.10
N ASP A 80 -0.43 -10.42 0.36
CA ASP A 80 -1.01 -9.10 0.17
C ASP A 80 -1.70 -8.68 1.47
N GLY A 81 -1.15 -7.65 2.11
CA GLY A 81 -1.65 -7.19 3.41
C GLY A 81 -3.12 -6.76 3.40
N SER A 82 -3.64 -6.27 2.26
CA SER A 82 -5.05 -5.88 2.14
C SER A 82 -5.98 -7.09 2.08
N LYS A 83 -5.59 -8.13 1.33
CA LYS A 83 -6.31 -9.41 1.28
C LYS A 83 -6.26 -10.12 2.63
N ILE A 84 -5.09 -10.18 3.27
CA ILE A 84 -4.90 -10.80 4.59
C ILE A 84 -5.75 -10.09 5.64
N SER A 85 -5.71 -8.75 5.69
CA SER A 85 -6.54 -7.98 6.63
C SER A 85 -8.03 -8.25 6.42
N SER A 86 -8.47 -8.40 5.17
CA SER A 86 -9.86 -8.75 4.86
C SER A 86 -10.23 -10.14 5.37
N LEU A 87 -9.37 -11.15 5.17
CA LEU A 87 -9.59 -12.52 5.64
C LEU A 87 -9.62 -12.62 7.17
N VAL A 88 -8.78 -11.85 7.87
CA VAL A 88 -8.81 -11.76 9.34
C VAL A 88 -10.10 -11.10 9.82
N ARG A 89 -10.54 -10.00 9.20
CA ARG A 89 -11.82 -9.33 9.54
C ARG A 89 -13.02 -10.25 9.32
N LEU A 90 -12.98 -11.07 8.26
CA LEU A 90 -13.99 -12.09 7.98
C LEU A 90 -13.86 -13.34 8.88
N ARG A 91 -12.89 -13.36 9.81
CA ARG A 91 -12.59 -14.47 10.73
C ARG A 91 -12.26 -15.79 10.02
N VAL A 92 -11.78 -15.71 8.78
CA VAL A 92 -11.32 -16.86 8.00
C VAL A 92 -9.94 -17.31 8.48
N ILE A 93 -9.07 -16.34 8.83
CA ILE A 93 -7.74 -16.60 9.37
C ILE A 93 -7.68 -16.01 10.79
N PRO A 94 -7.41 -16.81 11.83
CA PRO A 94 -7.15 -16.30 13.17
C PRO A 94 -5.88 -15.43 13.18
N GLU A 95 -5.92 -14.29 13.87
CA GLU A 95 -4.78 -13.37 13.92
C GLU A 95 -3.53 -14.02 14.54
N GLU A 96 -3.72 -14.86 15.56
CA GLU A 96 -2.67 -15.63 16.25
C GLU A 96 -1.82 -16.49 15.30
N ARG A 97 -2.43 -17.02 14.22
CA ARG A 97 -1.70 -17.84 13.25
C ARG A 97 -0.75 -17.02 12.38
N LEU A 98 -1.01 -15.73 12.25
CA LEU A 98 -0.18 -14.83 11.46
C LEU A 98 1.02 -14.32 12.27
N GLU A 99 1.06 -14.54 13.58
CA GLU A 99 2.22 -14.19 14.39
C GLU A 99 3.46 -14.89 13.86
N ASN A 100 4.58 -14.16 13.75
CA ASN A 100 5.85 -14.62 13.17
C ASN A 100 5.85 -14.91 11.65
N THR A 101 4.73 -14.70 10.95
CA THR A 101 4.67 -14.80 9.47
C THR A 101 5.05 -13.49 8.77
N TYR A 102 5.21 -12.40 9.53
CA TYR A 102 5.52 -11.09 8.99
C TYR A 102 6.56 -10.36 9.83
N GLU A 103 7.26 -9.44 9.17
CA GLU A 103 8.03 -8.39 9.81
C GLU A 103 7.23 -7.09 9.84
N VAL A 104 7.43 -6.30 10.88
CA VAL A 104 6.78 -4.99 11.02
C VAL A 104 7.76 -3.92 10.55
N LYS A 105 7.48 -3.31 9.39
CA LYS A 105 8.25 -2.18 8.88
C LYS A 105 7.57 -0.87 9.19
N GLN A 106 8.35 0.12 9.60
CA GLN A 106 7.88 1.49 9.68
C GLN A 106 7.92 2.11 8.29
N ILE A 107 6.79 2.65 7.85
CA ILE A 107 6.65 3.40 6.61
C ILE A 107 6.12 4.80 6.92
N LYS A 108 6.47 5.77 6.10
CA LYS A 108 5.88 7.11 6.16
C LYS A 108 4.83 7.26 5.08
N LEU A 109 3.61 7.53 5.48
CA LEU A 109 2.52 7.84 4.56
C LEU A 109 2.42 9.35 4.38
N LEU A 110 2.47 9.80 3.13
CA LEU A 110 2.27 11.20 2.77
C LEU A 110 0.78 11.48 2.64
N HIS A 111 0.29 12.44 3.42
CA HIS A 111 -1.04 13.03 3.29
C HIS A 111 -0.91 14.48 2.82
N VAL A 112 -1.70 14.85 1.82
CA VAL A 112 -1.79 16.21 1.30
C VAL A 112 -3.27 16.57 1.23
N ASP A 113 -3.66 17.55 2.04
CA ASP A 113 -5.01 18.07 2.08
C ASP A 113 -5.01 19.54 1.64
N LYS A 114 -6.07 19.99 0.99
CA LYS A 114 -6.25 21.41 0.70
C LYS A 114 -6.85 22.11 1.92
N ILE A 115 -6.33 23.30 2.24
CA ILE A 115 -6.79 24.17 3.33
C ILE A 115 -8.08 24.88 2.91
#